data_AF-A0A4Q3BBM9-F1
#
_entry.id   AF-A0A4Q3BBM9-F1
#
_cell.length_a   1.000
_cell.length_b   1.000
_cell.length_c   1.000
_cell.angle_alpha   90.00
_cell.angle_beta   90.00
_cell.angle_gamma   90.00
#
_symmetry.space_group_name_H-M   'P 1'
#
loop_
_entity.id
_entity.type
_entity.pdbx_description
1 polymer ?
#
loop_
_entity_poly.entity_id
_entity_poly.type
_entity_poly.pdbx_seq_one_letter_code
_entity_poly.pdbx_strand_id
1 'polypeptide(L)'
;MKTNSTFKILLSVFALLLHYNFVSAQEDSLPILTNPKQTVKAPEKSIEIKDSVQVKAGKQVVLLGSATGFVKSTTGKWISSPNRIPYEDNDYNNEYYEKYKLGLDNFKQIEVVELSVDKKPYYMLLYKFTRGYYKNDSLKKDWTYHTVADYFVIEKKDFKRFVKESADFKKPHTVNLRSHYAGTIPYTTGTTLMARIGKDINNNLLTRHLYDTTVHTYFQFALKPVKTQSGTFMRFFTGINYAKGDALPPEADYTLFATQYYQTSYDFFKRFIAKLQ
;
A
#
# COMPACT_ATOMS: atom_id res chain seq x y z
N MET A 1 -12.11 40.06 -22.99
CA MET A 1 -12.36 38.68 -22.50
C MET A 1 -11.40 37.71 -23.18
N LYS A 2 -10.30 37.35 -22.52
CA LYS A 2 -9.47 36.17 -22.81
C LYS A 2 -8.84 35.75 -21.48
N THR A 3 -9.14 34.56 -20.99
CA THR A 3 -8.63 34.01 -19.73
C THR A 3 -7.68 32.84 -19.99
N ASN A 4 -6.42 33.06 -19.55
CA ASN A 4 -5.43 32.14 -18.98
C ASN A 4 -5.42 30.65 -19.38
N SER A 5 -4.37 30.27 -20.10
CA SER A 5 -3.92 28.89 -20.34
C SER A 5 -2.49 28.66 -19.80
N THR A 6 -2.26 28.95 -18.51
CA THR A 6 -0.91 28.76 -17.92
C THR A 6 -0.91 28.16 -16.51
N PHE A 7 -2.02 27.57 -16.05
CA PHE A 7 -2.14 27.02 -14.70
C PHE A 7 -2.27 25.49 -14.62
N LYS A 8 -1.93 24.76 -15.69
CA LYS A 8 -2.05 23.28 -15.74
C LYS A 8 -0.74 22.49 -15.72
N ILE A 9 0.42 23.14 -15.65
CA ILE A 9 1.72 22.42 -15.75
C ILE A 9 2.42 22.26 -14.38
N LEU A 10 2.01 22.96 -13.33
CA LEU A 10 2.72 22.90 -12.04
C LEU A 10 2.29 21.77 -11.08
N LEU A 11 1.21 21.02 -11.37
CA LEU A 11 0.70 19.99 -10.44
C LEU A 11 1.15 18.55 -10.76
N SER A 12 1.80 18.32 -11.91
CA SER A 12 2.27 16.98 -12.31
C SER A 12 3.71 16.67 -11.91
N VAL A 13 4.48 17.64 -11.39
CA VAL A 13 5.90 17.43 -11.06
C VAL A 13 6.10 16.94 -9.61
N PHE A 14 5.16 17.18 -8.70
CA PHE A 14 5.32 16.77 -7.29
C PHE A 14 4.79 15.36 -6.95
N ALA A 15 3.90 14.80 -7.77
CA ALA A 15 3.42 13.43 -7.61
C ALA A 15 4.37 12.37 -8.21
N LEU A 16 5.37 12.80 -9.01
CA LEU A 16 6.34 11.92 -9.66
C LEU A 16 7.55 11.53 -8.78
N LEU A 17 7.69 12.12 -7.58
CA LEU A 17 8.86 11.93 -6.72
C LEU A 17 8.74 10.79 -5.69
N LEU A 18 7.63 10.03 -5.69
CA LEU A 18 7.48 8.86 -4.80
C LEU A 18 7.23 7.54 -5.54
N HIS A 19 7.19 7.52 -6.87
CA HIS A 19 6.88 6.31 -7.63
C HIS A 19 7.71 6.09 -8.91
N TYR A 20 9.00 6.45 -8.95
CA TYR A 20 9.95 5.79 -9.89
C TYR A 20 11.41 5.89 -9.40
N ASN A 21 12.12 4.75 -9.49
CA ASN A 21 13.55 4.50 -9.28
C ASN A 21 14.03 4.22 -7.83
N PHE A 22 13.94 2.95 -7.42
CA PHE A 22 15.10 2.28 -6.82
C PHE A 22 15.74 1.40 -7.91
N VAL A 23 16.31 2.09 -8.90
CA VAL A 23 17.46 1.59 -9.65
C VAL A 23 18.66 1.91 -8.77
N SER A 24 19.56 0.95 -8.52
CA SER A 24 20.82 1.28 -7.86
C SER A 24 21.51 2.38 -8.68
N ALA A 25 21.73 3.54 -8.08
CA ALA A 25 22.62 4.54 -8.64
C ALA A 25 23.62 4.90 -7.54
N GLN A 26 24.88 4.84 -7.95
CA GLN A 26 26.08 5.21 -7.21
C GLN A 26 25.92 6.48 -6.39
N GLU A 27 26.56 6.50 -5.22
CA GLU A 27 27.07 7.73 -4.61
C GLU A 27 28.12 8.32 -5.56
N ASP A 28 27.67 9.17 -6.48
CA ASP A 28 28.53 10.17 -7.10
C ASP A 28 28.01 11.55 -6.67
N SER A 29 28.91 12.28 -6.00
CA SER A 29 28.71 13.58 -5.37
C SER A 29 27.97 14.59 -6.24
N LEU A 30 26.82 15.07 -5.75
CA LEU A 30 26.12 16.23 -6.32
C LEU A 30 26.71 17.54 -5.75
N PRO A 31 26.78 18.61 -6.57
CA PRO A 31 27.44 19.86 -6.21
C PRO A 31 26.68 20.66 -5.14
N ILE A 32 27.46 21.28 -4.24
CA ILE A 32 26.98 22.15 -3.17
C ILE A 32 26.38 23.42 -3.79
N LEU A 33 25.04 23.52 -3.77
CA LEU A 33 24.33 24.78 -3.97
C LEU A 33 24.34 25.58 -2.67
N THR A 34 25.30 26.49 -2.51
CA THR A 34 25.24 27.51 -1.46
C THR A 34 24.17 28.54 -1.81
N ASN A 35 23.09 28.61 -1.03
CA ASN A 35 22.15 29.72 -1.08
C ASN A 35 22.15 30.50 0.26
N PRO A 36 21.91 31.82 0.21
CA PRO A 36 22.36 32.76 1.22
C PRO A 36 21.53 32.72 2.51
N LYS A 37 22.20 32.98 3.63
CA LYS A 37 21.60 33.15 4.96
C LYS A 37 20.51 34.23 4.95
N GLN A 38 19.24 33.83 4.97
CA GLN A 38 18.15 34.68 5.45
C GLN A 38 17.78 34.26 6.87
N THR A 39 18.11 35.12 7.81
CA THR A 39 17.80 34.95 9.24
C THR A 39 16.37 35.43 9.49
N VAL A 40 15.42 34.49 9.56
CA VAL A 40 14.07 34.78 10.07
C VAL A 40 14.04 34.36 11.54
N LYS A 41 13.93 35.32 12.46
CA LYS A 41 13.66 35.07 13.87
C LYS A 41 12.23 34.53 14.01
N ALA A 42 12.09 33.25 14.35
CA ALA A 42 10.82 32.66 14.76
C ALA A 42 10.55 32.96 16.25
N PRO A 43 9.30 33.23 16.67
CA PRO A 43 8.98 33.38 18.08
C PRO A 43 9.00 32.01 18.78
N GLU A 44 9.82 31.90 19.83
CA GLU A 44 9.86 30.77 20.76
C GLU A 44 8.56 30.70 21.56
N LYS A 45 7.63 29.87 21.10
CA LYS A 45 6.69 29.18 22.00
C LYS A 45 7.05 27.70 21.93
N SER A 46 7.84 27.25 22.89
CA SER A 46 8.18 25.84 23.07
C SER A 46 6.90 25.06 23.38
N ILE A 47 6.33 24.43 22.36
CA ILE A 47 5.27 23.45 22.53
C ILE A 47 5.95 22.21 23.10
N GLU A 48 5.58 21.83 24.31
CA GLU A 48 6.02 20.61 24.95
C GLU A 48 5.47 19.43 24.14
N ILE A 49 6.31 18.84 23.29
CA ILE A 49 5.95 17.66 22.50
C ILE A 49 5.93 16.50 23.50
N LYS A 50 4.78 15.82 23.64
CA LYS A 50 4.75 14.49 24.29
C LYS A 50 5.53 13.55 23.38
N ASP A 51 6.83 13.42 23.64
CA ASP A 51 7.86 12.94 22.69
C ASP A 51 7.77 11.47 22.27
N SER A 52 6.78 10.71 22.76
CA SER A 52 6.52 9.40 22.16
C SER A 52 5.07 8.98 22.32
N VAL A 53 4.52 8.43 21.24
CA VAL A 53 3.24 7.75 21.24
C VAL A 53 3.42 6.30 21.63
N GLN A 54 2.54 5.82 22.51
CA GLN A 54 2.49 4.42 22.90
C GLN A 54 1.68 3.63 21.90
N VAL A 55 2.33 2.68 21.22
CA VAL A 55 1.69 1.75 20.31
C VAL A 55 1.53 0.40 20.99
N LYS A 56 0.30 -0.10 21.11
CA LYS A 56 0.00 -1.44 21.63
C LYS A 56 -0.89 -2.20 20.65
N ALA A 57 -0.45 -3.38 20.26
CA ALA A 57 -1.26 -4.30 19.47
C ALA A 57 -2.27 -5.04 20.33
N GLY A 58 -3.45 -5.25 19.76
CA GLY A 58 -4.46 -6.17 20.25
C GLY A 58 -4.47 -7.46 19.43
N LYS A 59 -5.64 -8.09 19.33
CA LYS A 59 -5.81 -9.34 18.61
C LYS A 59 -5.80 -9.13 17.08
N GLN A 60 -5.37 -10.18 16.37
CA GLN A 60 -5.65 -10.30 14.94
C GLN A 60 -7.16 -10.49 14.75
N VAL A 61 -7.76 -9.62 13.95
CA VAL A 61 -9.21 -9.62 13.67
C VAL A 61 -9.50 -10.54 12.48
N VAL A 62 -8.80 -10.31 11.37
CA VAL A 62 -8.98 -11.04 10.11
C VAL A 62 -7.66 -11.31 9.40
N LEU A 63 -7.66 -12.32 8.56
CA LEU A 63 -6.53 -12.74 7.73
C LEU A 63 -7.05 -13.25 6.39
N LEU A 64 -6.55 -12.65 5.31
CA LEU A 64 -6.61 -13.17 3.95
C LEU A 64 -5.22 -13.68 3.61
N GLY A 65 -5.01 -14.99 3.79
CA GLY A 65 -3.73 -15.65 3.52
C GLY A 65 -3.66 -16.34 2.16
N SER A 66 -4.78 -16.40 1.42
CA SER A 66 -4.84 -17.07 0.13
C SER A 66 -5.78 -16.37 -0.86
N ALA A 67 -5.24 -16.12 -2.05
CA ALA A 67 -5.98 -15.82 -3.26
C ALA A 67 -5.21 -16.39 -4.46
N THR A 68 -5.87 -16.55 -5.58
CA THR A 68 -5.23 -16.88 -6.85
C THR A 68 -5.12 -15.61 -7.67
N GLY A 69 -3.90 -15.21 -8.03
CA GLY A 69 -3.69 -14.15 -9.01
C GLY A 69 -3.84 -14.71 -10.42
N PHE A 70 -4.50 -13.94 -11.27
CA PHE A 70 -4.74 -14.23 -12.67
C PHE A 70 -4.20 -13.09 -13.51
N VAL A 71 -3.63 -13.41 -14.67
CA VAL A 71 -3.34 -12.45 -15.72
C VAL A 71 -3.60 -13.10 -17.08
N LYS A 72 -3.96 -12.29 -18.08
CA LYS A 72 -4.15 -12.71 -19.45
C LYS A 72 -2.80 -12.61 -20.17
N SER A 73 -2.30 -13.73 -20.68
CA SER A 73 -1.03 -13.77 -21.40
C SER A 73 -1.09 -13.03 -22.74
N THR A 74 0.07 -12.82 -23.35
CA THR A 74 0.20 -12.24 -24.71
C THR A 74 -0.55 -13.03 -25.79
N THR A 75 -0.82 -14.32 -25.56
CA THR A 75 -1.65 -15.18 -26.44
C THR A 75 -3.15 -15.10 -26.15
N GLY A 76 -3.55 -14.29 -25.18
CA GLY A 76 -4.93 -14.13 -24.74
C GLY A 76 -5.43 -15.21 -23.77
N LYS A 77 -4.59 -16.21 -23.42
CA LYS A 77 -4.92 -17.26 -22.45
C LYS A 77 -4.72 -16.79 -21.01
N TRP A 78 -5.62 -17.15 -20.11
CA TRP A 78 -5.45 -16.89 -18.68
C TRP A 78 -4.38 -17.80 -18.09
N ILE A 79 -3.49 -17.19 -17.32
CA ILE A 79 -2.48 -17.85 -16.50
C ILE A 79 -2.70 -17.44 -15.05
N SER A 80 -2.34 -18.31 -14.11
CA SER A 80 -2.64 -18.10 -12.71
C SER A 80 -1.52 -18.57 -11.79
N SER A 81 -1.47 -17.99 -10.60
CA SER A 81 -0.51 -18.35 -9.57
C SER A 81 -1.12 -18.12 -8.18
N PRO A 82 -0.86 -18.99 -7.20
CA PRO A 82 -1.21 -18.71 -5.80
C PRO A 82 -0.52 -17.44 -5.33
N ASN A 83 -1.28 -16.52 -4.70
CA ASN A 83 -0.77 -15.36 -3.97
C ASN A 83 0.11 -14.38 -4.77
N ARG A 84 0.05 -14.47 -6.10
CA ARG A 84 0.89 -13.70 -7.03
C ARG A 84 0.15 -13.49 -8.35
N ILE A 85 0.25 -12.30 -8.92
CA ILE A 85 -0.11 -12.07 -10.33
C ILE A 85 1.14 -12.41 -11.16
N PRO A 86 1.11 -13.46 -12.01
CA PRO A 86 2.27 -13.79 -12.84
C PRO A 86 2.54 -12.72 -13.91
N TYR A 87 3.65 -12.82 -14.63
CA TYR A 87 3.91 -11.99 -15.81
C TYR A 87 3.04 -12.44 -16.99
N GLU A 88 2.62 -11.53 -17.86
CA GLU A 88 1.85 -11.85 -19.08
C GLU A 88 2.62 -12.76 -20.04
N ASP A 89 3.93 -12.59 -20.09
CA ASP A 89 4.84 -13.44 -20.86
C ASP A 89 5.26 -14.66 -20.01
N ASN A 90 4.98 -15.85 -20.54
CA ASN A 90 5.26 -17.11 -19.87
C ASN A 90 6.76 -17.37 -19.70
N ASP A 91 7.61 -16.80 -20.55
CA ASP A 91 9.05 -17.00 -20.45
C ASP A 91 9.62 -16.39 -19.16
N TYR A 92 9.00 -15.32 -18.66
CA TYR A 92 9.33 -14.73 -17.35
C TYR A 92 8.76 -15.52 -16.18
N ASN A 93 7.75 -16.36 -16.38
CA ASN A 93 7.23 -17.21 -15.29
C ASN A 93 8.04 -18.49 -15.10
N ASN A 94 9.12 -18.67 -15.87
CA ASN A 94 10.00 -19.82 -15.79
C ASN A 94 10.76 -19.87 -14.45
N GLU A 95 10.88 -21.07 -13.88
CA GLU A 95 11.54 -21.34 -12.60
C GLU A 95 13.03 -20.98 -12.56
N TYR A 96 13.71 -20.93 -13.71
CA TYR A 96 15.14 -20.60 -13.79
C TYR A 96 15.45 -19.13 -13.49
N TYR A 97 14.47 -18.24 -13.59
CA TYR A 97 14.67 -16.82 -13.35
C TYR A 97 14.14 -16.42 -11.98
N GLU A 98 14.99 -16.55 -10.96
CA GLU A 98 14.66 -16.24 -9.56
C GLU A 98 13.91 -14.90 -9.43
N LYS A 99 14.44 -13.80 -10.00
CA LYS A 99 13.80 -12.48 -9.84
C LYS A 99 12.32 -12.43 -10.28
N TYR A 100 11.94 -13.20 -11.29
CA TYR A 100 10.57 -13.17 -11.81
C TYR A 100 9.60 -14.04 -11.00
N LYS A 101 10.08 -14.82 -10.02
CA LYS A 101 9.22 -15.55 -9.09
C LYS A 101 8.33 -14.63 -8.25
N LEU A 102 8.61 -13.33 -8.19
CA LEU A 102 7.75 -12.34 -7.54
C LEU A 102 6.51 -11.95 -8.35
N GLY A 103 6.47 -12.21 -9.66
CA GLY A 103 5.37 -11.79 -10.53
C GLY A 103 5.30 -10.26 -10.72
N LEU A 104 4.17 -9.81 -11.28
CA LEU A 104 3.80 -8.38 -11.38
C LEU A 104 3.39 -7.81 -10.01
N ASP A 105 2.74 -8.64 -9.21
CA ASP A 105 2.34 -8.34 -7.84
C ASP A 105 2.37 -9.62 -7.00
N ASN A 106 2.65 -9.52 -5.71
CA ASN A 106 2.55 -10.62 -4.78
C ASN A 106 2.14 -10.16 -3.39
N PHE A 107 1.43 -11.04 -2.69
CA PHE A 107 1.20 -10.88 -1.26
C PHE A 107 1.31 -12.24 -0.58
N LYS A 108 1.86 -12.27 0.62
CA LYS A 108 1.81 -13.45 1.49
C LYS A 108 0.51 -13.49 2.27
N GLN A 109 0.11 -12.35 2.83
CA GLN A 109 -1.16 -12.21 3.54
C GLN A 109 -1.54 -10.74 3.71
N ILE A 110 -2.84 -10.51 3.81
CA ILE A 110 -3.43 -9.25 4.26
C ILE A 110 -4.11 -9.51 5.59
N GLU A 111 -3.67 -8.84 6.65
CA GLU A 111 -4.24 -9.00 7.98
C GLU A 111 -4.72 -7.68 8.53
N VAL A 112 -5.72 -7.74 9.41
CA VAL A 112 -6.14 -6.58 10.20
C VAL A 112 -5.98 -6.93 11.67
N VAL A 113 -5.28 -6.07 12.39
CA VAL A 113 -4.98 -6.24 13.82
C VAL A 113 -5.57 -5.05 14.58
N GLU A 114 -6.10 -5.29 15.76
CA GLU A 114 -6.44 -4.20 16.67
C GLU A 114 -5.17 -3.45 17.08
N LEU A 115 -5.24 -2.13 17.13
CA LEU A 115 -4.14 -1.28 17.53
C LEU A 115 -4.67 -0.19 18.46
N SER A 116 -3.85 0.22 19.43
CA SER A 116 -4.05 1.49 20.12
C SER A 116 -2.81 2.36 19.95
N VAL A 117 -3.04 3.63 19.64
CA VAL A 117 -2.01 4.67 19.60
C VAL A 117 -2.46 5.71 20.62
N ASP A 118 -1.68 5.90 21.69
CA ASP A 118 -2.04 6.76 22.83
C ASP A 118 -3.43 6.50 23.40
N LYS A 119 -3.73 5.22 23.61
CA LYS A 119 -5.03 4.73 24.11
C LYS A 119 -6.21 4.99 23.17
N LYS A 120 -6.04 5.67 22.03
CA LYS A 120 -7.07 5.78 20.99
C LYS A 120 -7.08 4.48 20.17
N PRO A 121 -8.26 3.84 20.00
CA PRO A 121 -8.35 2.56 19.28
C PRO A 121 -8.40 2.75 17.76
N TYR A 122 -7.68 1.88 17.06
CA TYR A 122 -7.57 1.80 15.61
C TYR A 122 -7.66 0.35 15.14
N TYR A 123 -7.76 0.20 13.82
CA TYR A 123 -7.35 -1.02 13.14
C TYR A 123 -6.07 -0.75 12.35
N MET A 124 -5.19 -1.73 12.30
CA MET A 124 -4.00 -1.70 11.48
C MET A 124 -4.12 -2.77 10.40
N LEU A 125 -4.15 -2.36 9.15
CA LEU A 125 -4.02 -3.25 8.01
C LEU A 125 -2.53 -3.51 7.78
N LEU A 126 -2.14 -4.77 7.69
CA LEU A 126 -0.79 -5.20 7.36
C LEU A 126 -0.84 -6.01 6.06
N TYR A 127 -0.21 -5.48 5.02
CA TYR A 127 -0.07 -6.10 3.72
C TYR A 127 1.35 -6.68 3.61
N LYS A 128 1.48 -8.00 3.74
CA LYS A 128 2.79 -8.67 3.74
C LYS A 128 3.08 -9.20 2.36
N PHE A 129 4.31 -9.03 1.90
CA PHE A 129 4.74 -9.45 0.57
C PHE A 129 6.24 -9.72 0.52
N THR A 130 6.68 -10.31 -0.57
CA THR A 130 8.08 -10.63 -0.83
C THR A 130 8.65 -9.58 -1.77
N ARG A 131 9.81 -9.04 -1.39
CA ARG A 131 10.68 -8.27 -2.27
C ARG A 131 11.96 -9.05 -2.52
N GLY A 132 12.70 -8.65 -3.54
CA GLY A 132 14.04 -9.14 -3.74
C GLY A 132 14.98 -8.03 -4.17
N TYR A 133 16.27 -8.28 -4.01
CA TYR A 133 17.34 -7.40 -4.43
C TYR A 133 18.54 -8.27 -4.81
N TYR A 134 19.42 -7.72 -5.64
CA TYR A 134 20.71 -8.33 -5.90
C TYR A 134 21.71 -7.88 -4.83
N LYS A 135 22.43 -8.81 -4.19
CA LYS A 135 23.52 -8.43 -3.27
C LYS A 135 24.63 -7.67 -3.99
N ASN A 136 24.86 -8.00 -5.26
CA ASN A 136 25.70 -7.24 -6.17
C ASN A 136 24.85 -6.73 -7.33
N ASP A 137 24.31 -5.52 -7.18
CA ASP A 137 23.37 -4.97 -8.16
C ASP A 137 24.03 -4.64 -9.51
N SER A 138 25.31 -4.22 -9.51
CA SER A 138 26.06 -3.95 -10.74
C SER A 138 26.23 -5.21 -11.60
N LEU A 139 26.45 -6.38 -10.97
CA LEU A 139 26.60 -7.65 -11.68
C LEU A 139 25.28 -8.42 -11.83
N LYS A 140 24.18 -7.94 -11.23
CA LYS A 140 22.91 -8.66 -11.13
C LYS A 140 23.10 -10.11 -10.66
N LYS A 141 23.97 -10.30 -9.66
CA LYS A 141 24.28 -11.60 -9.03
C LYS A 141 23.69 -11.71 -7.63
N ASP A 142 23.46 -12.95 -7.21
CA ASP A 142 23.02 -13.30 -5.85
C ASP A 142 21.68 -12.67 -5.46
N TRP A 143 20.66 -12.88 -6.30
CA TRP A 143 19.29 -12.46 -6.00
C TRP A 143 18.82 -13.05 -4.68
N THR A 144 18.36 -12.17 -3.78
CA THR A 144 17.96 -12.54 -2.42
C THR A 144 16.56 -12.01 -2.13
N TYR A 145 15.71 -12.88 -1.59
CA TYR A 145 14.36 -12.52 -1.16
C TYR A 145 14.34 -12.09 0.30
N HIS A 146 13.45 -11.16 0.61
CA HIS A 146 13.10 -10.84 1.99
C HIS A 146 11.61 -10.48 2.08
N THR A 147 11.02 -10.67 3.26
CA THR A 147 9.62 -10.34 3.49
C THR A 147 9.53 -8.94 4.05
N VAL A 148 8.61 -8.15 3.50
CA VAL A 148 8.27 -6.81 3.95
C VAL A 148 6.79 -6.74 4.27
N ALA A 149 6.41 -5.75 5.06
CA ALA A 149 5.02 -5.44 5.34
C ALA A 149 4.79 -3.94 5.18
N ASP A 150 3.78 -3.60 4.38
CA ASP A 150 3.19 -2.28 4.43
C ASP A 150 2.14 -2.28 5.53
N TYR A 151 2.17 -1.26 6.39
CA TYR A 151 1.19 -1.09 7.45
C TYR A 151 0.37 0.17 7.22
N PHE A 152 -0.91 0.14 7.58
CA PHE A 152 -1.83 1.27 7.49
C PHE A 152 -2.69 1.32 8.74
N VAL A 153 -2.52 2.37 9.56
CA VAL A 153 -3.32 2.62 10.76
C VAL A 153 -4.56 3.42 10.37
N ILE A 154 -5.74 2.83 10.55
CA ILE A 154 -7.01 3.30 10.02
C ILE A 154 -8.03 3.40 11.16
N GLU A 155 -8.87 4.42 11.16
CA GLU A 155 -9.94 4.52 12.15
C GLU A 155 -10.96 3.39 11.98
N LYS A 156 -11.43 2.83 13.09
CA LYS A 156 -12.40 1.72 13.06
C LYS A 156 -13.67 2.07 12.25
N LYS A 157 -14.07 3.36 12.24
CA LYS A 157 -15.24 3.84 11.48
C LYS A 157 -15.08 3.71 9.96
N ASP A 158 -13.86 3.85 9.42
CA ASP A 158 -13.58 3.72 7.99
C ASP A 158 -13.69 2.25 7.54
N PHE A 159 -13.35 1.30 8.42
CA PHE A 159 -13.59 -0.12 8.16
C PHE A 159 -15.08 -0.49 8.17
N LYS A 160 -15.91 0.14 9.00
CA LYS A 160 -17.37 -0.09 8.94
C LYS A 160 -17.95 0.36 7.59
N ARG A 161 -17.44 1.47 7.04
CA ARG A 161 -17.79 1.93 5.69
C ARG A 161 -17.41 0.88 4.63
N PHE A 162 -16.20 0.32 4.72
CA PHE A 162 -15.75 -0.78 3.85
C PHE A 162 -16.71 -1.97 3.85
N VAL A 163 -17.18 -2.42 5.02
CA VAL A 163 -18.10 -3.56 5.10
C VAL A 163 -19.46 -3.24 4.45
N LYS A 164 -19.97 -2.02 4.63
CA LYS A 164 -21.23 -1.58 4.04
C LYS A 164 -21.13 -1.49 2.51
N GLU A 165 -20.06 -0.89 2.00
CA GLU A 165 -19.84 -0.71 0.56
C GLU A 165 -19.60 -2.05 -0.16
N SER A 166 -18.90 -2.99 0.49
CA SER A 166 -18.64 -4.33 -0.06
C SER A 166 -19.83 -5.30 -0.04
N ALA A 167 -20.96 -4.88 0.53
CA ALA A 167 -22.19 -5.67 0.55
C ALA A 167 -22.98 -5.65 -0.77
N ASP A 168 -22.72 -4.68 -1.67
CA ASP A 168 -23.41 -4.60 -2.96
C ASP A 168 -22.71 -5.45 -4.04
N PHE A 169 -23.42 -6.48 -4.52
CA PHE A 169 -22.95 -7.45 -5.50
C PHE A 169 -23.03 -7.00 -6.95
N LYS A 170 -23.68 -5.87 -7.24
CA LYS A 170 -24.16 -5.62 -8.60
C LYS A 170 -23.10 -5.03 -9.53
N LYS A 171 -22.07 -4.37 -8.98
CA LYS A 171 -21.05 -3.67 -9.77
C LYS A 171 -19.67 -3.72 -9.10
N PRO A 172 -18.59 -3.59 -9.89
CA PRO A 172 -17.29 -3.25 -9.33
C PRO A 172 -17.41 -1.99 -8.50
N HIS A 173 -16.68 -1.92 -7.39
CA HIS A 173 -16.64 -0.74 -6.54
C HIS A 173 -15.26 -0.56 -5.91
N THR A 174 -14.96 0.67 -5.56
CA THR A 174 -13.71 1.08 -4.94
C THR A 174 -13.96 1.38 -3.48
N VAL A 175 -13.07 0.89 -2.62
CA VAL A 175 -13.07 1.21 -1.20
C VAL A 175 -11.77 1.92 -0.89
N ASN A 176 -11.88 3.13 -0.36
CA ASN A 176 -10.76 3.95 0.08
C ASN A 176 -10.69 3.96 1.61
N LEU A 177 -9.63 3.36 2.16
CA LEU A 177 -9.33 3.35 3.61
C LEU A 177 -8.28 4.41 3.91
N ARG A 178 -8.71 5.54 4.51
CA ARG A 178 -7.81 6.62 4.91
C ARG A 178 -6.89 6.14 6.03
N SER A 179 -5.60 6.35 5.85
CA SER A 179 -4.59 6.01 6.84
C SER A 179 -4.12 7.24 7.61
N HIS A 180 -4.02 7.10 8.94
CA HIS A 180 -3.39 8.08 9.83
C HIS A 180 -1.87 7.93 9.88
N TYR A 181 -1.40 6.69 9.77
CA TYR A 181 0.02 6.33 9.75
C TYR A 181 0.21 5.18 8.80
N ALA A 182 1.13 5.33 7.86
CA ALA A 182 1.48 4.28 6.94
C ALA A 182 2.99 4.22 6.77
N GLY A 183 3.49 3.03 6.48
CA GLY A 183 4.91 2.83 6.23
C GLY A 183 5.19 1.41 5.76
N THR A 184 6.41 1.21 5.26
CA THR A 184 6.93 -0.09 4.86
C THR A 184 8.03 -0.49 5.82
N ILE A 185 7.94 -1.69 6.39
CA ILE A 185 8.97 -2.20 7.30
C ILE A 185 9.40 -3.62 6.91
N PRO A 186 10.67 -4.00 7.19
CA PRO A 186 11.07 -5.39 7.08
C PRO A 186 10.25 -6.23 8.06
N TYR A 187 9.60 -7.27 7.54
CA TYR A 187 8.64 -8.05 8.30
C TYR A 187 9.34 -8.91 9.35
N THR A 188 8.81 -8.86 10.57
CA THR A 188 9.13 -9.78 11.68
C THR A 188 7.81 -10.21 12.31
N THR A 189 7.83 -11.15 13.25
CA THR A 189 6.63 -11.54 13.99
C THR A 189 6.54 -10.84 15.35
N GLY A 190 5.33 -10.82 15.91
CA GLY A 190 5.06 -10.53 17.31
C GLY A 190 5.47 -9.14 17.79
N THR A 191 6.06 -9.08 18.97
CA THR A 191 6.44 -7.84 19.69
C THR A 191 7.46 -7.01 18.93
N THR A 192 8.41 -7.64 18.23
CA THR A 192 9.42 -6.95 17.43
C THR A 192 8.81 -6.15 16.28
N LEU A 193 7.76 -6.69 15.62
CA LEU A 193 7.06 -5.98 14.56
C LEU A 193 6.40 -4.72 15.12
N MET A 194 5.73 -4.84 16.27
CA MET A 194 5.03 -3.71 16.90
C MET A 194 5.99 -2.66 17.43
N ALA A 195 7.15 -3.06 17.97
CA ALA A 195 8.19 -2.13 18.36
C ALA A 195 8.73 -1.33 17.16
N ARG A 196 8.89 -1.98 16.00
CA ARG A 196 9.31 -1.31 14.75
C ARG A 196 8.26 -0.34 14.24
N ILE A 197 6.99 -0.74 14.20
CA ILE A 197 5.88 0.14 13.82
C ILE A 197 5.77 1.32 14.78
N GLY A 198 5.87 1.07 16.10
CA GLY A 198 5.86 2.13 17.10
C GLY A 198 7.00 3.12 16.92
N LYS A 199 8.22 2.64 16.65
CA LYS A 199 9.36 3.51 16.34
C LYS A 199 9.13 4.31 15.05
N ASP A 200 8.63 3.68 14.00
CA ASP A 200 8.36 4.33 12.72
C ASP A 200 7.30 5.43 12.84
N ILE A 201 6.20 5.17 13.54
CA ILE A 201 5.17 6.16 13.86
C ILE A 201 5.76 7.34 14.64
N ASN A 202 6.57 7.07 15.67
CA ASN A 202 7.22 8.12 16.45
C ASN A 202 8.16 9.00 15.62
N ASN A 203 8.99 8.39 14.75
CA ASN A 203 9.85 9.13 13.84
C ASN A 203 9.05 10.02 12.88
N ASN A 204 7.95 9.49 12.33
CA ASN A 204 7.07 10.25 11.45
C ASN A 204 6.39 11.42 12.18
N LEU A 205 6.06 11.27 13.47
CA LEU A 205 5.50 12.34 14.28
C LEU A 205 6.51 13.47 14.55
N LEU A 206 7.77 13.12 14.88
CA LEU A 206 8.82 14.12 15.09
C LEU A 206 9.12 14.92 13.82
N THR A 207 9.01 14.27 12.66
CA THR A 207 9.27 14.90 11.36
C THR A 207 8.04 15.52 10.71
N ARG A 208 6.83 15.36 11.27
CA ARG A 208 5.57 15.87 10.69
C ARG A 208 5.55 17.38 10.48
N HIS A 209 6.30 18.15 11.28
CA HIS A 209 6.44 19.59 11.10
C HIS A 209 7.14 19.97 9.77
N LEU A 210 7.80 19.02 9.11
CA LEU A 210 8.54 19.20 7.87
C LEU A 210 7.73 18.80 6.61
N TYR A 211 6.55 18.18 6.78
CA TYR A 211 5.78 17.62 5.66
C TYR A 211 4.38 18.24 5.52
N ASP A 212 3.91 18.31 4.28
CA ASP A 212 2.56 18.77 3.95
C ASP A 212 1.50 17.79 4.50
N THR A 213 0.85 18.18 5.59
CA THR A 213 -0.23 17.39 6.21
C THR A 213 -1.54 17.44 5.44
N THR A 214 -1.61 18.21 4.35
CA THR A 214 -2.81 18.29 3.51
C THR A 214 -2.96 17.09 2.58
N VAL A 215 -1.92 16.28 2.37
CA VAL A 215 -2.02 15.05 1.57
C VAL A 215 -2.22 13.85 2.49
N HIS A 216 -3.22 13.02 2.19
CA HIS A 216 -3.54 11.81 2.95
C HIS A 216 -3.31 10.57 2.11
N THR A 217 -2.78 9.53 2.77
CA THR A 217 -2.58 8.21 2.19
C THR A 217 -3.83 7.36 2.36
N TYR A 218 -4.20 6.64 1.31
CA TYR A 218 -5.32 5.72 1.30
C TYR A 218 -4.85 4.33 0.84
N PHE A 219 -5.24 3.31 1.59
CA PHE A 219 -5.21 1.94 1.08
C PHE A 219 -6.50 1.70 0.30
N GLN A 220 -6.38 1.43 -0.99
CA GLN A 220 -7.51 1.26 -1.89
C GLN A 220 -7.71 -0.22 -2.22
N PHE A 221 -8.94 -0.71 -2.09
CA PHE A 221 -9.38 -1.96 -2.70
C PHE A 221 -10.25 -1.66 -3.91
N ALA A 222 -9.95 -2.28 -5.05
CA ALA A 222 -10.89 -2.42 -6.16
C ALA A 222 -11.54 -3.80 -6.02
N LEU A 223 -12.86 -3.87 -5.92
CA LEU A 223 -13.59 -5.11 -5.67
C LEU A 223 -14.57 -5.40 -6.81
N LYS A 224 -14.64 -6.66 -7.24
CA LYS A 224 -15.59 -7.13 -8.25
C LYS A 224 -16.10 -8.53 -7.89
N PRO A 225 -17.31 -8.64 -7.30
CA PRO A 225 -17.94 -9.93 -7.10
C PRO A 225 -18.34 -10.52 -8.47
N VAL A 226 -18.09 -11.82 -8.65
CA VAL A 226 -18.38 -12.53 -9.91
C VAL A 226 -19.04 -13.86 -9.59
N LYS A 227 -20.13 -14.16 -10.30
CA LYS A 227 -20.76 -15.49 -10.30
C LYS A 227 -20.38 -16.21 -11.59
N THR A 228 -19.93 -17.46 -11.46
CA THR A 228 -19.55 -18.34 -12.56
C THR A 228 -20.26 -19.69 -12.39
N GLN A 229 -20.08 -20.60 -13.34
CA GLN A 229 -20.56 -21.98 -13.21
C GLN A 229 -19.90 -22.72 -12.03
N SER A 230 -18.65 -22.39 -11.68
CA SER A 230 -17.90 -23.03 -10.60
C SER A 230 -18.11 -22.40 -9.23
N GLY A 231 -18.94 -21.36 -9.12
CA GLY A 231 -19.29 -20.72 -7.85
C GLY A 231 -19.19 -19.19 -7.89
N THR A 232 -19.16 -18.62 -6.68
CA THR A 232 -19.15 -17.17 -6.47
C THR A 232 -17.79 -16.74 -5.90
N PHE A 233 -17.19 -15.73 -6.51
CA PHE A 233 -15.84 -15.28 -6.20
C PHE A 233 -15.82 -13.78 -5.94
N MET A 234 -14.86 -13.34 -5.12
CA MET A 234 -14.46 -11.94 -5.07
C MET A 234 -13.17 -11.79 -5.87
N ARG A 235 -13.21 -10.96 -6.93
CA ARG A 235 -12.01 -10.49 -7.60
C ARG A 235 -11.58 -9.17 -7.01
N PHE A 236 -10.28 -8.95 -6.85
CA PHE A 236 -9.79 -7.70 -6.28
C PHE A 236 -8.41 -7.29 -6.75
N PHE A 237 -8.13 -6.01 -6.55
CA PHE A 237 -6.79 -5.42 -6.55
C PHE A 237 -6.63 -4.54 -5.32
N THR A 238 -5.38 -4.29 -4.97
CA THR A 238 -5.02 -3.34 -3.93
C THR A 238 -4.07 -2.29 -4.48
N GLY A 239 -4.15 -1.07 -3.95
CA GLY A 239 -3.25 0.01 -4.34
C GLY A 239 -3.10 1.04 -3.23
N ILE A 240 -2.03 1.83 -3.32
CA ILE A 240 -1.83 3.00 -2.47
C ILE A 240 -2.17 4.22 -3.29
N ASN A 241 -3.03 5.07 -2.75
CA ASN A 241 -3.44 6.32 -3.39
C ASN A 241 -3.28 7.50 -2.44
N TYR A 242 -3.24 8.69 -3.01
CA TYR A 242 -3.10 9.94 -2.27
C TYR A 242 -4.18 10.93 -2.67
N ALA A 243 -4.71 11.70 -1.72
CA ALA A 243 -5.64 12.78 -1.98
C ALA A 243 -5.40 13.96 -1.05
N LYS A 244 -5.75 15.18 -1.51
CA LYS A 244 -5.55 16.42 -0.77
C LYS A 244 -6.81 16.81 0.00
N GLY A 245 -6.65 17.26 1.25
CA GLY A 245 -7.73 17.60 2.15
C GLY A 245 -8.67 16.42 2.34
N ASP A 246 -9.97 16.66 2.49
CA ASP A 246 -10.94 15.58 2.68
C ASP A 246 -11.43 14.93 1.37
N ALA A 247 -10.78 15.22 0.23
CA ALA A 247 -11.11 14.58 -1.03
C ALA A 247 -10.81 13.06 -0.96
N LEU A 248 -11.65 12.26 -1.62
CA LEU A 248 -11.33 10.86 -1.88
C LEU A 248 -10.40 10.75 -3.11
N PRO A 249 -9.50 9.76 -3.14
CA PRO A 249 -8.81 9.42 -4.37
C PRO A 249 -9.78 9.06 -5.49
N PRO A 250 -9.35 9.16 -6.76
CA PRO A 250 -10.12 8.63 -7.89
C PRO A 250 -10.50 7.17 -7.68
N GLU A 251 -11.62 6.77 -8.28
CA GLU A 251 -12.00 5.36 -8.34
C GLU A 251 -10.91 4.54 -9.05
N ALA A 252 -10.80 3.27 -8.66
CA ALA A 252 -9.91 2.33 -9.32
C ALA A 252 -10.32 2.11 -10.78
N ASP A 253 -9.34 1.89 -11.64
CA ASP A 253 -9.58 1.50 -13.02
C ASP A 253 -10.09 0.05 -13.10
N TYR A 254 -11.41 -0.11 -13.19
CA TYR A 254 -12.02 -1.44 -13.29
C TYR A 254 -11.76 -2.15 -14.62
N THR A 255 -11.17 -1.48 -15.63
CA THR A 255 -10.79 -2.14 -16.88
C THR A 255 -9.66 -3.15 -16.64
N LEU A 256 -8.86 -2.97 -15.58
CA LEU A 256 -7.84 -3.93 -15.17
C LEU A 256 -8.40 -5.33 -14.90
N PHE A 257 -9.65 -5.47 -14.46
CA PHE A 257 -10.28 -6.78 -14.26
C PHE A 257 -10.41 -7.61 -15.56
N ALA A 258 -10.21 -7.00 -16.73
CA ALA A 258 -10.19 -7.70 -18.01
C ALA A 258 -8.81 -8.31 -18.32
N THR A 259 -7.74 -7.86 -17.68
CA THR A 259 -6.36 -8.28 -17.95
C THR A 259 -5.72 -9.00 -16.78
N GLN A 260 -5.99 -8.60 -15.54
CA GLN A 260 -5.43 -9.23 -14.34
C GLN A 260 -6.40 -9.14 -13.17
N TYR A 261 -6.18 -9.90 -12.08
CA TYR A 261 -6.84 -9.74 -10.77
C TYR A 261 -6.39 -10.80 -9.78
N TYR A 262 -6.52 -10.53 -8.49
CA TYR A 262 -6.62 -11.60 -7.50
C TYR A 262 -8.05 -12.12 -7.40
N GLN A 263 -8.21 -13.39 -7.06
CA GLN A 263 -9.50 -14.03 -6.85
C GLN A 263 -9.47 -14.90 -5.59
N THR A 264 -10.50 -14.77 -4.76
CA THR A 264 -10.76 -15.68 -3.63
C THR A 264 -12.24 -16.07 -3.60
N SER A 265 -12.61 -17.08 -2.84
CA SER A 265 -14.03 -17.44 -2.72
C SER A 265 -14.80 -16.30 -2.07
N TYR A 266 -15.99 -16.03 -2.58
CA TYR A 266 -16.77 -14.89 -2.09
C TYR A 266 -17.14 -15.07 -0.61
N ASP A 267 -17.45 -16.29 -0.16
CA ASP A 267 -17.73 -16.58 1.24
C ASP A 267 -16.53 -16.36 2.15
N PHE A 268 -15.33 -16.70 1.68
CA PHE A 268 -14.10 -16.41 2.42
C PHE A 268 -13.90 -14.89 2.56
N PHE A 269 -14.06 -14.16 1.45
CA PHE A 269 -13.98 -12.69 1.47
C PHE A 269 -15.04 -12.08 2.39
N LYS A 270 -16.27 -12.59 2.37
CA LYS A 270 -17.34 -12.18 3.28
C LYS A 270 -16.97 -12.37 4.75
N ARG A 271 -16.40 -13.51 5.11
CA ARG A 271 -15.92 -13.75 6.48
C ARG A 271 -14.77 -12.83 6.86
N PHE A 272 -13.91 -12.50 5.90
CA PHE A 272 -12.84 -11.51 6.07
C PHE A 272 -13.40 -10.11 6.37
N ILE A 273 -14.48 -9.67 5.73
CA ILE A 273 -15.06 -8.35 6.01
C ILE A 273 -16.00 -8.34 7.23
N ALA A 274 -16.75 -9.42 7.49
CA ALA A 274 -17.78 -9.45 8.53
C ALA A 274 -17.24 -9.26 9.95
N LYS A 275 -16.01 -9.68 10.21
CA LYS A 275 -15.34 -9.52 11.53
C LYS A 275 -14.85 -8.08 11.79
N LEU A 276 -14.98 -7.18 10.81
CA LEU A 276 -14.58 -5.77 10.91
C LEU A 276 -15.74 -4.85 11.33
N GLN A 277 -16.91 -5.42 11.66
CA GLN A 277 -18.13 -4.70 12.06
C GLN A 277 -18.13 -4.23 13.53
#